data_AF-A0A843CVD2-F1
#
_entry.id   AF-A0A843CVD2-F1
#
_cell.length_a   1.000
_cell.length_b   1.000
_cell.length_c   1.000
_cell.angle_alpha   90.00
_cell.angle_beta   90.00
_cell.angle_gamma   90.00
#
_symmetry.space_group_name_H-M   'P 1'
#
loop_
_entity.id
_entity.type
_entity.pdbx_description
1 polymer ?
#
loop_
_entity_poly.entity_id
_entity_poly.type
_entity_poly.pdbx_seq_one_letter_code
_entity_poly.pdbx_strand_id
1 'polypeptide(L)'
;MSQISDKQALLQGSQVDLNYLSTNGYLNVMKKEDYDQAVLDVSNLGQMNVQMLNETSEARAAAATLAKDEGHTHSILFHLEGRDKQEAELQRLEVERAAAAKEQSDVVALDSKIKDLIQKKSITDRMVPYDGEYLSLTGLGVLTLNDLNVRNYRVSDMEFSSFVEERMETLGELHSIAQNGGLQENSLKSRFPEAVYSQLWNVSIGLAKLQADQNQINQRFLLALGALQHFGSTLDNKMMAAEIMTSMSTRPSQSS
;
A
#
# COMPACT_ATOMS: atom_id res chain seq x y z
N MET A 1 23.93 -22.78 -30.10
CA MET A 1 24.97 -21.76 -30.24
C MET A 1 24.35 -20.42 -29.90
N SER A 2 24.73 -19.87 -28.74
CA SER A 2 24.17 -18.66 -28.13
C SER A 2 24.46 -17.43 -28.99
N GLN A 3 23.46 -16.85 -29.63
CA GLN A 3 23.59 -15.59 -30.38
C GLN A 3 23.37 -14.34 -29.50
N ILE A 4 23.40 -14.48 -28.18
CA ILE A 4 23.17 -13.36 -27.25
C ILE A 4 24.50 -12.80 -26.70
N SER A 5 25.59 -13.56 -26.80
CA SER A 5 26.84 -13.23 -26.11
C SER A 5 27.66 -12.08 -26.72
N ASP A 6 27.38 -11.68 -27.97
CA ASP A 6 28.19 -10.67 -28.69
C ASP A 6 27.45 -9.36 -29.04
N LYS A 7 26.20 -9.17 -28.58
CA LYS A 7 25.53 -7.86 -28.68
C LYS A 7 25.74 -7.06 -27.39
N GLN A 8 26.98 -6.59 -27.17
CA GLN A 8 27.15 -5.29 -26.52
C GLN A 8 26.65 -4.22 -27.49
N ALA A 9 25.32 -4.13 -27.62
CA ALA A 9 24.71 -2.99 -28.28
C ALA A 9 24.89 -1.80 -27.34
N LEU A 10 25.99 -1.06 -27.54
CA LEU A 10 26.06 0.37 -27.23
C LEU A 10 25.06 1.11 -28.15
N LEU A 11 23.78 0.78 -28.01
CA LEU A 11 22.71 1.59 -28.56
C LEU A 11 22.47 2.67 -27.52
N GLN A 12 23.16 3.80 -27.68
CA GLN A 12 22.62 5.06 -27.20
C GLN A 12 21.31 5.26 -27.98
N GLY A 13 20.20 4.84 -27.37
CA GLY A 13 18.87 5.21 -27.84
C GLY A 13 18.80 6.71 -27.99
N SER A 14 18.27 7.19 -29.12
CA SER A 14 18.21 8.62 -29.37
C SER A 14 17.28 9.27 -28.34
N GLN A 15 17.51 10.55 -28.02
CA GLN A 15 16.61 11.29 -27.14
C GLN A 15 15.16 11.28 -27.65
N VAL A 16 14.96 11.16 -28.97
CA VAL A 16 13.65 11.02 -29.59
C VAL A 16 12.97 9.72 -29.17
N ASP A 17 13.70 8.61 -29.14
CA ASP A 17 13.18 7.31 -28.72
C ASP A 17 12.86 7.29 -27.22
N LEU A 18 13.73 7.90 -26.39
CA LEU A 18 13.46 8.05 -24.96
C LEU A 18 12.21 8.89 -24.70
N ASN A 19 12.07 10.02 -25.39
CA ASN A 19 10.89 10.87 -25.29
C ASN A 19 9.64 10.12 -25.74
N TYR A 20 9.71 9.35 -26.82
CA TYR A 20 8.60 8.51 -27.28
C TYR A 20 8.22 7.46 -26.24
N LEU A 21 9.18 6.70 -25.73
CA LEU A 21 8.94 5.64 -24.75
C LEU A 21 8.41 6.19 -23.41
N SER A 22 8.89 7.36 -23.00
CA SER A 22 8.38 8.05 -21.81
C SER A 22 6.97 8.59 -22.02
N THR A 23 6.71 9.26 -23.15
CA THR A 23 5.37 9.83 -23.48
C THR A 23 4.30 8.75 -23.57
N ASN A 24 4.65 7.55 -24.08
CA ASN A 24 3.74 6.42 -24.15
C ASN A 24 3.68 5.59 -22.84
N GLY A 25 4.34 6.07 -21.77
CA GLY A 25 4.25 5.47 -20.45
C GLY A 25 4.99 4.15 -20.28
N TYR A 26 5.96 3.83 -21.14
CA TYR A 26 6.80 2.64 -21.02
C TYR A 26 8.02 2.86 -20.10
N LEU A 27 8.53 4.09 -20.07
CA LEU A 27 9.68 4.47 -19.25
C LEU A 27 9.33 5.58 -18.26
N ASN A 28 9.89 5.45 -17.07
CA ASN A 28 10.02 6.55 -16.11
C ASN A 28 11.43 7.12 -16.24
N VAL A 29 11.53 8.42 -16.47
CA VAL A 29 12.79 9.16 -16.62
C VAL A 29 12.92 10.12 -15.45
N MET A 30 14.09 10.13 -14.81
CA MET A 30 14.39 11.01 -13.69
C MET A 30 15.77 11.62 -13.88
N LYS A 31 15.90 12.92 -13.59
CA LYS A 31 17.21 13.57 -13.58
C LYS A 31 18.02 13.07 -12.41
N LYS A 32 19.34 13.16 -12.52
CA LYS A 32 20.25 12.76 -11.44
C LYS A 32 19.96 13.49 -10.13
N GLU A 33 19.71 14.80 -10.19
CA GLU A 33 19.42 15.59 -8.99
C GLU A 33 18.14 15.13 -8.29
N ASP A 34 17.11 14.82 -9.07
CA ASP A 34 15.83 14.32 -8.55
C ASP A 34 15.97 12.90 -7.98
N TYR A 35 16.78 12.04 -8.62
CA TYR A 35 17.08 10.70 -8.14
C TYR A 35 17.86 10.74 -6.82
N ASP A 36 18.92 11.54 -6.75
CA ASP A 36 19.74 11.68 -5.55
C ASP A 36 18.89 12.20 -4.37
N GLN A 37 18.00 13.17 -4.61
CA GLN A 37 17.05 13.64 -3.61
C GLN A 37 16.05 12.54 -3.19
N ALA A 38 15.51 11.78 -4.13
CA ALA A 38 14.59 10.69 -3.83
C ALA A 38 15.25 9.58 -3.00
N VAL A 39 16.51 9.24 -3.28
CA VAL A 39 17.29 8.28 -2.48
C VAL A 39 17.53 8.80 -1.07
N LEU A 40 17.85 10.08 -0.91
CA LEU A 40 18.00 10.72 0.40
C LEU A 40 16.68 10.70 1.18
N ASP A 41 15.56 11.05 0.56
CA ASP A 41 14.23 10.99 1.17
C ASP A 41 13.91 9.57 1.67
N VAL A 42 14.18 8.56 0.84
CA VAL A 42 13.93 7.15 1.13
C VAL A 42 14.84 6.62 2.24
N SER A 43 16.06 7.14 2.38
CA SER A 43 16.98 6.71 3.44
C SER A 43 16.42 6.93 4.86
N ASN A 44 15.52 7.90 5.02
CA ASN A 44 14.86 8.22 6.29
C ASN A 44 13.64 7.34 6.58
N LEU A 45 13.19 6.50 5.63
CA LEU A 45 11.99 5.66 5.76
C LEU A 45 12.05 4.74 7.00
N GLY A 46 13.23 4.20 7.31
CA GLY A 46 13.42 3.34 8.48
C GLY A 46 13.13 4.07 9.80
N GLN A 47 13.63 5.29 9.95
CA GLN A 47 13.39 6.12 11.13
C GLN A 47 11.94 6.57 11.21
N MET A 48 11.34 6.95 10.08
CA MET A 48 9.93 7.34 10.03
C MET A 48 8.98 6.21 10.41
N ASN A 49 9.27 4.96 10.03
CA ASN A 49 8.47 3.80 10.48
C ASN A 49 8.53 3.62 12.00
N VAL A 50 9.69 3.83 12.62
CA VAL A 50 9.84 3.78 14.09
C VAL A 50 9.06 4.92 14.74
N GLN A 51 9.16 6.13 14.18
CA GLN A 51 8.40 7.30 14.65
C GLN A 51 6.89 7.04 14.58
N MET A 52 6.39 6.44 13.48
CA MET A 52 4.97 6.12 13.33
C MET A 52 4.48 5.13 14.38
N LEU A 53 5.28 4.13 14.74
CA LEU A 53 4.91 3.20 15.81
C LEU A 53 4.80 3.91 17.17
N ASN A 54 5.70 4.85 17.45
CA ASN A 54 5.67 5.63 18.69
C ASN A 54 4.47 6.59 18.72
N GLU A 55 4.26 7.40 17.68
CA GLU A 55 3.14 8.35 17.61
C GLU A 55 1.78 7.62 17.63
N THR A 56 1.67 6.46 16.98
CA THR A 56 0.45 5.64 17.05
C THR A 56 0.18 5.16 18.48
N SER A 57 1.23 4.82 19.24
CA SER A 57 1.10 4.45 20.64
C SER A 57 0.68 5.63 21.52
N GLU A 58 1.26 6.82 21.29
CA GLU A 58 0.95 8.05 22.02
C GLU A 58 -0.49 8.53 21.75
N ALA A 59 -0.91 8.55 20.49
CA ALA A 59 -2.29 8.87 20.10
C ALA A 59 -3.30 7.92 20.75
N ARG A 60 -2.96 6.62 20.87
CA ARG A 60 -3.81 5.64 21.56
C ARG A 60 -3.90 5.89 23.06
N ALA A 61 -2.78 6.24 23.70
CA ALA A 61 -2.76 6.58 25.11
C ALA A 61 -3.59 7.85 25.39
N ALA A 62 -3.49 8.86 24.53
CA ALA A 62 -4.29 10.07 24.59
C ALA A 62 -5.79 9.77 24.42
N ALA A 63 -6.16 8.96 23.42
CA ALA A 63 -7.55 8.56 23.17
C ALA A 63 -8.13 7.73 24.33
N ALA A 64 -7.36 6.82 24.93
CA ALA A 64 -7.79 6.02 26.07
C ALA A 64 -7.99 6.89 27.32
N THR A 65 -7.11 7.88 27.54
CA THR A 65 -7.23 8.85 28.64
C THR A 65 -8.48 9.70 28.45
N LEU A 66 -8.67 10.25 27.26
CA LEU A 66 -9.87 11.02 26.90
C LEU A 66 -11.15 10.20 27.13
N ALA A 67 -11.21 8.95 26.68
CA ALA A 67 -12.40 8.11 26.86
C ALA A 67 -12.73 7.86 28.35
N LYS A 68 -11.69 7.72 29.19
CA LYS A 68 -11.86 7.59 30.64
C LYS A 68 -12.36 8.90 31.26
N ASP A 69 -11.80 10.03 30.84
CA ASP A 69 -12.17 11.36 31.34
C ASP A 69 -13.55 11.77 30.85
N GLU A 70 -13.97 11.42 29.64
CA GLU A 70 -15.35 11.56 29.15
C GLU A 70 -16.34 10.80 30.02
N GLY A 71 -16.02 9.54 30.37
CA GLY A 71 -16.84 8.72 31.26
C GLY A 71 -16.92 9.28 32.68
N HIS A 72 -15.81 9.81 33.21
CA HIS A 72 -15.80 10.44 34.53
C HIS A 72 -16.55 11.78 34.53
N THR A 73 -16.36 12.60 33.51
CA THR A 73 -17.04 13.89 33.33
C THR A 73 -18.55 13.71 33.21
N HIS A 74 -19.02 12.68 32.50
CA HIS A 74 -20.44 12.34 32.45
C HIS A 74 -21.02 12.01 33.84
N SER A 75 -20.23 11.35 34.70
CA SER A 75 -20.63 11.08 36.09
C SER A 75 -20.56 12.33 36.98
N ILE A 76 -19.56 13.20 36.79
CA ILE A 76 -19.36 14.42 37.59
C ILE A 76 -20.40 15.48 37.26
N LEU A 77 -20.71 15.70 35.98
CA LEU A 77 -21.71 16.69 35.54
C LEU A 77 -23.09 16.42 36.15
N PHE A 78 -23.41 15.14 36.41
CA PHE A 78 -24.64 14.76 37.09
C PHE A 78 -24.68 15.19 38.57
N HIS A 79 -23.53 15.26 39.24
CA HIS A 79 -23.41 15.57 40.67
C HIS A 79 -22.94 17.01 40.97
N LEU A 80 -22.51 17.77 39.97
CA LEU A 80 -22.06 19.16 40.14
C LEU A 80 -23.26 20.12 40.26
N GLU A 81 -23.37 20.79 41.41
CA GLU A 81 -24.21 21.98 41.58
C GLU A 81 -23.43 23.24 41.17
N GLY A 82 -23.93 23.94 40.14
CA GLY A 82 -23.41 25.23 39.67
C GLY A 82 -22.96 25.20 38.21
N ARG A 83 -23.55 26.10 37.40
CA ARG A 83 -23.34 26.21 35.95
C ARG A 83 -21.87 26.45 35.59
N ASP A 84 -21.19 27.30 36.35
CA ASP A 84 -19.79 27.68 36.11
C ASP A 84 -18.81 26.50 36.27
N LYS A 85 -19.08 25.58 37.21
CA LYS A 85 -18.25 24.38 37.42
C LYS A 85 -18.47 23.33 36.34
N GLN A 86 -19.71 23.21 35.85
CA GLN A 86 -20.04 22.34 34.73
C GLN A 86 -19.39 22.85 33.44
N GLU A 87 -19.42 24.17 33.21
CA GLU A 87 -18.81 24.79 32.04
C GLU A 87 -17.29 24.69 32.05
N ALA A 88 -16.64 24.87 33.21
CA ALA A 88 -15.20 24.69 33.35
C ALA A 88 -14.75 23.25 33.02
N GLU A 89 -15.50 22.24 33.46
CA GLU A 89 -15.14 20.83 33.20
C GLU A 89 -15.39 20.42 31.75
N LEU A 90 -16.43 20.98 31.10
CA LEU A 90 -16.64 20.83 29.66
C LEU A 90 -15.52 21.50 28.84
N GLN A 91 -15.07 22.69 29.24
CA GLN A 91 -13.95 23.36 28.58
C GLN A 91 -12.65 22.56 28.71
N ARG A 92 -12.39 21.96 29.88
CA ARG A 92 -11.23 21.06 30.05
C ARG A 92 -11.30 19.86 29.11
N LEU A 93 -12.47 19.22 29.03
CA LEU A 93 -12.70 18.08 28.16
C LEU A 93 -12.53 18.45 26.67
N GLU A 94 -12.98 19.65 26.26
CA GLU A 94 -12.78 20.13 24.88
C GLU A 94 -11.30 20.32 24.54
N VAL A 95 -10.49 20.82 25.48
CA VAL A 95 -9.04 20.94 25.30
C VAL A 95 -8.40 19.56 25.15
N GLU A 96 -8.78 18.59 25.98
CA GLU A 96 -8.30 17.20 25.89
C GLU A 96 -8.74 16.53 24.57
N ARG A 97 -9.98 16.77 24.11
CA ARG A 97 -10.46 16.32 22.79
C ARG A 97 -9.64 16.90 21.65
N ALA A 98 -9.36 18.20 21.69
CA ALA A 98 -8.55 18.85 20.67
C ALA A 98 -7.12 18.30 20.65
N ALA A 99 -6.53 18.03 21.82
CA ALA A 99 -5.22 17.41 21.93
C ALA A 99 -5.20 15.99 21.33
N ALA A 100 -6.15 15.12 21.71
CA ALA A 100 -6.23 13.76 21.17
C ALA A 100 -6.51 13.75 19.65
N ALA A 101 -7.35 14.67 19.16
CA ALA A 101 -7.61 14.80 17.72
C ALA A 101 -6.36 15.25 16.95
N LYS A 102 -5.53 16.10 17.55
CA LYS A 102 -4.26 16.52 16.96
C LYS A 102 -3.28 15.35 16.84
N GLU A 103 -3.08 14.57 17.90
CA GLU A 103 -2.21 13.38 17.87
C GLU A 103 -2.66 12.39 16.79
N GLN A 104 -3.98 12.20 16.65
CA GLN A 104 -4.53 11.34 15.60
C GLN A 104 -4.27 11.90 14.18
N SER A 105 -4.33 13.22 14.01
CA SER A 105 -4.01 13.88 12.74
C SER A 105 -2.53 13.74 12.37
N ASP A 106 -1.64 13.86 13.35
CA ASP A 106 -0.19 13.74 13.14
C ASP A 106 0.17 12.32 12.67
N VAL A 107 -0.45 11.28 13.27
CA VAL A 107 -0.33 9.89 12.80
C VAL A 107 -0.79 9.72 11.35
N VAL A 108 -1.91 10.32 10.96
CA VAL A 108 -2.43 10.24 9.58
C VAL A 108 -1.49 10.92 8.59
N ALA A 109 -0.95 12.09 8.95
CA ALA A 109 0.01 12.81 8.12
C ALA A 109 1.31 12.00 7.93
N LEU A 110 1.78 11.36 9.01
CA LEU A 110 2.98 10.53 8.98
C LEU A 110 2.78 9.25 8.14
N ASP A 111 1.62 8.59 8.25
CA ASP A 111 1.26 7.41 7.44
C ASP A 111 1.22 7.74 5.95
N SER A 112 0.60 8.87 5.57
CA SER A 112 0.58 9.33 4.18
C SER A 112 1.99 9.55 3.64
N LYS A 113 2.86 10.19 4.44
CA LYS A 113 4.25 10.44 4.05
C LYS A 113 5.05 9.15 3.90
N ILE A 114 4.82 8.15 4.75
CA ILE A 114 5.44 6.82 4.64
C ILE A 114 5.00 6.12 3.35
N LYS A 115 3.70 6.18 3.01
CA LYS A 115 3.17 5.60 1.76
C LYS A 115 3.84 6.23 0.53
N ASP A 116 3.98 7.56 0.50
CA ASP A 116 4.69 8.26 -0.57
C ASP A 116 6.16 7.83 -0.68
N LEU A 117 6.86 7.69 0.45
CA LEU A 117 8.25 7.24 0.46
C LEU A 117 8.42 5.79 0.02
N ILE A 118 7.47 4.90 0.35
CA ILE A 118 7.47 3.52 -0.15
C ILE A 118 7.30 3.51 -1.67
N GLN A 119 6.41 4.34 -2.21
CA GLN A 119 6.24 4.48 -3.65
C GLN A 119 7.52 5.01 -4.32
N LYS A 120 8.13 6.06 -3.76
CA LYS A 120 9.42 6.59 -4.23
C LYS A 120 10.50 5.51 -4.20
N LYS A 121 10.65 4.79 -3.09
CA LYS A 121 11.62 3.68 -2.95
C LYS A 121 11.42 2.63 -4.03
N SER A 122 10.17 2.23 -4.24
CA SER A 122 9.82 1.24 -5.26
C SER A 122 10.27 1.69 -6.65
N ILE A 123 10.13 2.97 -7.00
CA ILE A 123 10.57 3.52 -8.28
C ILE A 123 12.11 3.59 -8.35
N THR A 124 12.78 4.14 -7.32
CA THR A 124 14.23 4.34 -7.31
C THR A 124 15.00 3.01 -7.31
N ASP A 125 14.49 1.98 -6.65
CA ASP A 125 15.11 0.64 -6.63
C ASP A 125 15.15 -0.02 -8.02
N ARG A 126 14.28 0.42 -8.94
CA ARG A 126 14.16 -0.11 -10.31
C ARG A 126 14.87 0.76 -11.34
N MET A 127 15.48 1.86 -10.94
CA MET A 127 16.14 2.80 -11.83
C MET A 127 17.60 2.44 -12.11
N VAL A 128 18.02 2.67 -13.35
CA VAL A 128 19.38 2.40 -13.85
C VAL A 128 19.92 3.68 -14.50
N PRO A 129 21.20 4.03 -14.27
CA PRO A 129 21.79 5.22 -14.88
C PRO A 129 21.90 5.08 -16.41
N TYR A 130 21.55 6.14 -17.13
CA TYR A 130 21.64 6.26 -18.58
C TYR A 130 21.86 7.72 -18.99
N ASP A 131 22.98 8.01 -19.65
CA ASP A 131 23.32 9.32 -20.22
C ASP A 131 23.10 10.54 -19.29
N GLY A 132 23.47 10.41 -18.01
CA GLY A 132 23.30 11.47 -17.01
C GLY A 132 21.91 11.54 -16.36
N GLU A 133 20.99 10.69 -16.79
CA GLU A 133 19.65 10.49 -16.21
C GLU A 133 19.53 9.08 -15.60
N TYR A 134 18.37 8.82 -14.99
CA TYR A 134 17.98 7.54 -14.43
C TYR A 134 16.69 7.06 -15.09
N LEU A 135 16.72 5.82 -15.59
CA LEU A 135 15.60 5.21 -16.31
C LEU A 135 15.09 3.97 -15.58
N SER A 136 13.77 3.80 -15.55
CA SER A 136 13.14 2.54 -15.12
C SER A 136 11.99 2.20 -16.06
N LEU A 137 11.72 0.90 -16.21
CA LEU A 137 10.51 0.46 -16.89
C LEU A 137 9.31 0.67 -15.98
N THR A 138 8.23 1.20 -16.54
CA THR A 138 6.91 1.16 -15.90
C THR A 138 6.35 -0.26 -15.93
N GLY A 139 5.22 -0.50 -15.25
CA GLY A 139 4.52 -1.80 -15.37
C GLY A 139 4.17 -2.14 -16.81
N LEU A 140 3.71 -1.15 -17.59
CA LEU A 140 3.42 -1.31 -19.02
C LEU A 140 4.70 -1.55 -19.84
N GLY A 141 5.81 -0.89 -19.49
CA GLY A 141 7.12 -1.09 -20.10
C GLY A 141 7.65 -2.51 -19.90
N VAL A 142 7.56 -3.04 -18.68
CA VAL A 142 7.98 -4.42 -18.36
C VAL A 142 7.16 -5.44 -19.14
N LEU A 143 5.83 -5.29 -19.16
CA LEU A 143 4.95 -6.17 -19.93
C LEU A 143 5.30 -6.13 -21.43
N THR A 144 5.54 -4.93 -21.96
CA THR A 144 5.89 -4.75 -23.38
C THR A 144 7.26 -5.35 -23.72
N LEU A 145 8.25 -5.20 -22.86
CA LEU A 145 9.59 -5.75 -23.09
C LEU A 145 9.62 -7.28 -23.02
N ASN A 146 9.01 -7.86 -21.99
CA ASN A 146 8.92 -9.32 -21.85
C ASN A 146 8.20 -9.94 -23.06
N ASP A 147 7.20 -9.24 -23.57
CA ASP A 147 6.44 -9.65 -24.73
C ASP A 147 7.21 -9.49 -26.06
N LEU A 148 8.01 -8.44 -26.25
CA LEU A 148 8.92 -8.33 -27.42
C LEU A 148 9.85 -9.53 -27.55
N ASN A 149 10.34 -10.06 -26.43
CA ASN A 149 11.14 -11.28 -26.42
C ASN A 149 10.32 -12.48 -26.91
N VAL A 150 9.07 -12.64 -26.48
CA VAL A 150 8.19 -13.72 -26.95
C VAL A 150 7.83 -13.56 -28.43
N ARG A 151 7.54 -12.34 -28.89
CA ARG A 151 7.24 -12.00 -30.29
C ARG A 151 8.37 -12.34 -31.26
N ASN A 152 9.62 -12.13 -30.85
CA ASN A 152 10.78 -12.52 -31.65
C ASN A 152 10.89 -14.04 -31.86
N TYR A 153 10.20 -14.85 -31.04
CA TYR A 153 10.18 -16.31 -31.14
C TYR A 153 8.84 -16.89 -31.62
N ARG A 154 7.73 -16.14 -31.59
CA ARG A 154 6.40 -16.58 -32.04
C ARG A 154 6.15 -16.17 -33.49
N VAL A 155 6.16 -17.14 -34.40
CA VAL A 155 5.36 -17.08 -35.63
C VAL A 155 4.00 -17.65 -35.26
N SER A 156 3.00 -16.80 -34.99
CA SER A 156 1.66 -17.23 -34.56
C SER A 156 0.59 -16.57 -35.43
N ASP A 157 -0.42 -17.35 -35.81
CA ASP A 157 -1.53 -16.94 -36.69
C ASP A 157 -2.65 -16.15 -35.97
N MET A 158 -2.48 -15.82 -34.67
CA MET A 158 -3.46 -15.00 -33.93
C MET A 158 -3.35 -13.52 -34.33
N GLU A 159 -4.49 -12.86 -34.58
CA GLU A 159 -4.52 -11.42 -34.88
C GLU A 159 -3.98 -10.58 -33.72
N PHE A 160 -3.21 -9.56 -34.05
CA PHE A 160 -2.51 -8.69 -33.10
C PHE A 160 -3.43 -7.85 -32.19
N SER A 161 -4.65 -7.58 -32.63
CA SER A 161 -5.67 -6.77 -31.92
C SER A 161 -6.14 -7.42 -30.63
N SER A 162 -6.49 -8.71 -30.67
CA SER A 162 -6.95 -9.48 -29.50
C SER A 162 -5.89 -9.58 -28.40
N PHE A 163 -4.62 -9.53 -28.78
CA PHE A 163 -3.51 -9.56 -27.84
C PHE A 163 -3.26 -8.20 -27.14
N VAL A 164 -3.41 -7.08 -27.85
CA VAL A 164 -3.36 -5.75 -27.21
C VAL A 164 -4.48 -5.62 -26.18
N GLU A 165 -5.67 -6.14 -26.52
CA GLU A 165 -6.81 -6.22 -25.60
C GLU A 165 -6.47 -7.06 -24.37
N GLU A 166 -5.92 -8.27 -24.52
CA GLU A 166 -5.50 -9.16 -23.41
C GLU A 166 -4.47 -8.49 -22.47
N ARG A 167 -3.50 -7.74 -23.01
CA ARG A 167 -2.53 -7.01 -22.18
C ARG A 167 -3.16 -5.86 -21.40
N MET A 168 -4.08 -5.13 -22.03
CA MET A 168 -4.79 -4.04 -21.37
C MET A 168 -5.74 -4.58 -20.31
N GLU A 169 -6.36 -5.74 -20.55
CA GLU A 169 -7.14 -6.49 -19.57
C GLU A 169 -6.27 -6.90 -18.38
N THR A 170 -5.11 -7.53 -18.62
CA THR A 170 -4.15 -7.90 -17.56
C THR A 170 -3.72 -6.68 -16.73
N LEU A 171 -3.41 -5.55 -17.39
CA LEU A 171 -3.04 -4.32 -16.69
C LEU A 171 -4.22 -3.78 -15.85
N GLY A 172 -5.45 -3.89 -16.39
CA GLY A 172 -6.68 -3.55 -15.69
C GLY A 172 -6.91 -4.43 -14.47
N GLU A 173 -6.68 -5.74 -14.57
CA GLU A 173 -6.74 -6.66 -13.44
C GLU A 173 -5.72 -6.30 -12.35
N LEU A 174 -4.47 -6.01 -12.74
CA LEU A 174 -3.44 -5.58 -11.79
C LEU A 174 -3.81 -4.26 -11.08
N HIS A 175 -4.37 -3.30 -11.80
CA HIS A 175 -4.89 -2.07 -11.20
C HIS A 175 -6.05 -2.34 -10.25
N SER A 176 -6.98 -3.21 -10.64
CA SER A 176 -8.11 -3.62 -9.81
C SER A 176 -7.63 -4.29 -8.52
N ILE A 177 -6.64 -5.20 -8.60
CA ILE A 177 -6.01 -5.83 -7.43
C ILE A 177 -5.35 -4.78 -6.53
N ALA A 178 -4.62 -3.83 -7.09
CA ALA A 178 -3.98 -2.76 -6.31
C ALA A 178 -5.02 -1.87 -5.60
N GLN A 179 -6.09 -1.49 -6.30
CA GLN A 179 -7.16 -0.67 -5.74
C GLN A 179 -7.92 -1.42 -4.64
N ASN A 180 -8.32 -2.67 -4.90
CA ASN A 180 -9.00 -3.51 -3.92
C ASN A 180 -8.09 -3.82 -2.72
N GLY A 181 -6.79 -4.00 -2.96
CA GLY A 181 -5.78 -4.14 -1.91
C GLY A 181 -5.73 -2.92 -0.99
N GLY A 182 -5.82 -1.70 -1.55
CA GLY A 182 -5.94 -0.47 -0.76
C GLY A 182 -7.20 -0.40 0.09
N LEU A 183 -8.34 -0.84 -0.46
CA LEU A 183 -9.59 -0.91 0.31
C LEU A 183 -9.50 -1.91 1.47
N GLN A 184 -8.91 -3.08 1.22
CA GLN A 184 -8.71 -4.11 2.25
C GLN A 184 -7.71 -3.64 3.32
N GLU A 185 -6.61 -3.00 2.92
CA GLU A 185 -5.60 -2.47 3.85
C GLU A 185 -6.22 -1.45 4.80
N ASN A 186 -6.97 -0.48 4.26
CA ASN A 186 -7.67 0.51 5.09
C ASN A 186 -8.66 -0.14 6.07
N SER A 187 -9.40 -1.16 5.62
CA SER A 187 -10.31 -1.93 6.48
C SER A 187 -9.54 -2.65 7.60
N LEU A 188 -8.42 -3.31 7.28
CA LEU A 188 -7.61 -4.03 8.27
C LEU A 188 -6.91 -3.07 9.23
N LYS A 189 -6.40 -1.94 8.74
CA LYS A 189 -5.75 -0.91 9.57
C LYS A 189 -6.69 -0.37 10.64
N SER A 190 -7.98 -0.21 10.32
CA SER A 190 -8.99 0.20 11.30
C SER A 190 -9.17 -0.80 12.46
N ARG A 191 -8.89 -2.09 12.22
CA ARG A 191 -9.07 -3.18 13.18
C ARG A 191 -7.77 -3.56 13.89
N PHE A 192 -6.64 -3.41 13.21
CA PHE A 192 -5.29 -3.73 13.66
C PHE A 192 -4.38 -2.52 13.47
N PRO A 193 -4.61 -1.42 14.21
CA PRO A 193 -3.88 -0.17 14.02
C PRO A 193 -2.38 -0.32 14.30
N GLU A 194 -2.00 -1.27 15.16
CA GLU A 194 -0.60 -1.61 15.47
C GLU A 194 0.14 -2.40 14.38
N ALA A 195 -0.56 -2.93 13.36
CA ALA A 195 0.10 -3.68 12.30
C ALA A 195 0.85 -2.75 11.33
N VAL A 196 2.03 -3.20 10.89
CA VAL A 196 2.87 -2.45 9.96
C VAL A 196 2.22 -2.49 8.58
N TYR A 197 2.26 -1.37 7.85
CA TYR A 197 1.66 -1.25 6.52
C TYR A 197 2.08 -2.40 5.59
N SER A 198 3.36 -2.79 5.56
CA SER A 198 3.83 -3.89 4.71
C SER A 198 3.19 -5.24 5.03
N GLN A 199 2.89 -5.51 6.30
CA GLN A 199 2.21 -6.75 6.72
C GLN A 199 0.76 -6.74 6.26
N LEU A 200 0.06 -5.63 6.51
CA LEU A 200 -1.33 -5.44 6.08
C LEU A 200 -1.45 -5.48 4.56
N TRP A 201 -0.54 -4.83 3.85
CA TRP A 201 -0.51 -4.76 2.40
C TRP A 201 -0.35 -6.14 1.76
N ASN A 202 0.56 -6.97 2.28
CA ASN A 202 0.76 -8.33 1.76
C ASN A 202 -0.51 -9.18 1.83
N VAL A 203 -1.18 -9.18 3.00
CA VAL A 203 -2.44 -9.90 3.20
C VAL A 203 -3.55 -9.29 2.33
N SER A 204 -3.62 -7.96 2.25
CA SER A 204 -4.62 -7.25 1.47
C SER A 204 -4.53 -7.54 -0.02
N ILE A 205 -3.31 -7.67 -0.56
CA ILE A 205 -3.09 -8.10 -1.95
C ILE A 205 -3.54 -9.55 -2.16
N GLY A 206 -3.30 -10.44 -1.19
CA GLY A 206 -3.82 -11.82 -1.23
C GLY A 206 -5.35 -11.84 -1.31
N LEU A 207 -6.02 -11.07 -0.45
CA LEU A 207 -7.48 -10.94 -0.42
C LEU A 207 -8.04 -10.28 -1.69
N ALA A 208 -7.37 -9.27 -2.22
CA ALA A 208 -7.79 -8.55 -3.42
C ALA A 208 -7.78 -9.40 -4.70
N LYS A 209 -7.04 -10.51 -4.71
CA LYS A 209 -7.03 -11.48 -5.82
C LYS A 209 -8.26 -12.40 -5.82
N LEU A 210 -9.02 -12.47 -4.72
CA LEU A 210 -10.16 -13.37 -4.62
C LEU A 210 -11.33 -12.82 -5.44
N GLN A 211 -11.92 -13.67 -6.29
CA GLN A 211 -13.10 -13.33 -7.09
C GLN A 211 -14.37 -13.44 -6.24
N ALA A 212 -14.67 -12.40 -5.47
CA ALA A 212 -15.92 -12.25 -4.72
C ALA A 212 -16.18 -10.79 -4.36
N ASP A 213 -17.38 -10.51 -3.84
CA ASP A 213 -17.69 -9.21 -3.26
C ASP A 213 -16.74 -8.88 -2.09
N GLN A 214 -16.19 -7.67 -2.07
CA GLN A 214 -15.16 -7.26 -1.11
C GLN A 214 -15.64 -7.34 0.35
N ASN A 215 -16.94 -7.09 0.61
CA ASN A 215 -17.49 -7.21 1.95
C ASN A 215 -17.58 -8.68 2.37
N GLN A 216 -17.93 -9.58 1.45
CA GLN A 216 -17.96 -11.02 1.73
C GLN A 216 -16.55 -11.56 2.02
N ILE A 217 -15.54 -11.13 1.25
CA ILE A 217 -14.14 -11.50 1.48
C ILE A 217 -13.71 -11.06 2.88
N ASN A 218 -13.98 -9.80 3.23
CA ASN A 218 -13.62 -9.24 4.53
C ASN A 218 -14.31 -9.97 5.69
N GLN A 219 -15.62 -10.24 5.57
CA GLN A 219 -16.36 -11.01 6.59
C GLN A 219 -15.76 -12.40 6.80
N ARG A 220 -15.46 -13.13 5.72
CA ARG A 220 -14.86 -14.47 5.80
C ARG A 220 -13.47 -14.42 6.41
N PHE A 221 -12.66 -13.44 6.04
CA PHE A 221 -11.34 -13.23 6.61
C PHE A 221 -11.40 -12.99 8.12
N LEU A 222 -12.29 -12.11 8.58
CA LEU A 222 -12.42 -11.83 10.00
C LEU A 222 -12.94 -13.03 10.80
N LEU A 223 -13.82 -13.84 10.21
CA LEU A 223 -14.27 -15.10 10.81
C LEU A 223 -13.11 -16.11 10.93
N ALA A 224 -12.31 -16.26 9.87
CA ALA A 224 -11.14 -17.13 9.88
C ALA A 224 -10.10 -16.66 10.91
N LEU A 225 -9.85 -15.35 10.99
CA LEU A 225 -8.93 -14.77 11.96
C LEU A 225 -9.42 -14.93 13.40
N GLY A 226 -10.72 -14.78 13.64
CA GLY A 226 -11.35 -15.06 14.94
C GLY A 226 -11.17 -16.52 15.38
N ALA A 227 -11.27 -17.47 14.45
CA ALA A 227 -11.01 -18.88 14.74
C ALA A 227 -9.54 -19.16 15.14
N LEU A 228 -8.62 -18.28 14.74
CA LEU A 228 -7.19 -18.37 15.06
C LEU A 228 -6.79 -17.62 16.34
N GLN A 229 -7.73 -16.95 17.02
CA GLN A 229 -7.43 -16.09 18.17
C GLN A 229 -6.69 -16.86 19.28
N HIS A 230 -7.08 -18.11 19.53
CA HIS A 230 -6.54 -18.96 20.59
C HIS A 230 -5.19 -19.62 20.26
N PHE A 231 -4.69 -19.50 19.03
CA PHE A 231 -3.39 -20.06 18.67
C PHE A 231 -2.24 -19.19 19.21
N GLY A 232 -1.23 -19.82 19.80
CA GLY A 232 -0.04 -19.14 20.34
C GLY A 232 0.95 -18.72 19.26
N SER A 233 0.52 -17.90 18.29
CA SER A 233 1.35 -17.38 17.18
C SER A 233 1.29 -15.86 17.08
N THR A 234 2.23 -15.27 16.33
CA THR A 234 2.27 -13.83 16.04
C THR A 234 1.06 -13.40 15.20
N LEU A 235 0.69 -12.12 15.28
CA LEU A 235 -0.42 -11.55 14.51
C LEU A 235 -0.22 -11.78 13.01
N ASP A 236 0.99 -11.57 12.49
CA ASP A 236 1.34 -11.81 11.08
C ASP A 236 1.01 -13.24 10.63
N ASN A 237 1.43 -14.23 11.42
CA ASN A 237 1.17 -15.64 11.11
C ASN A 237 -0.32 -15.96 11.14
N LYS A 238 -1.09 -15.33 12.04
CA LYS A 238 -2.54 -15.48 12.09
C LYS A 238 -3.22 -14.81 10.89
N MET A 239 -2.79 -13.62 10.48
CA MET A 239 -3.34 -12.94 9.31
C MET A 239 -3.07 -13.73 8.03
N MET A 240 -1.85 -14.24 7.85
CA MET A 240 -1.51 -15.08 6.70
C MET A 240 -2.32 -16.39 6.69
N ALA A 241 -2.48 -17.05 7.84
CA ALA A 241 -3.31 -18.25 7.93
C ALA A 241 -4.79 -17.95 7.64
N ALA A 242 -5.33 -16.83 8.14
CA ALA A 242 -6.69 -16.39 7.85
C ALA A 242 -6.90 -16.07 6.36
N GLU A 243 -5.91 -15.47 5.69
CA GLU A 243 -5.93 -15.24 4.24
C GLU A 243 -6.10 -16.57 3.48
N ILE A 244 -5.28 -17.57 3.81
CA ILE A 244 -5.33 -18.91 3.19
C ILE A 244 -6.68 -19.58 3.44
N MET A 245 -7.21 -19.52 4.67
CA MET A 245 -8.52 -20.08 5.00
C MET A 245 -9.65 -19.40 4.22
N THR A 246 -9.51 -18.10 3.98
CA THR A 246 -10.47 -17.30 3.20
C THR A 246 -10.43 -17.68 1.73
N SER A 247 -9.23 -17.85 1.16
CA SER A 247 -9.06 -18.25 -0.24
C SER A 247 -9.57 -19.65 -0.52
N MET A 248 -9.49 -20.58 0.45
CA MET A 248 -10.05 -21.93 0.32
C MET A 248 -11.59 -21.95 0.34
N SER A 249 -12.21 -20.91 0.90
CA SER A 249 -13.67 -20.76 0.99
C SER A 249 -14.29 -20.13 -0.26
N THR A 250 -13.46 -19.57 -1.14
CA THR A 250 -13.82 -19.10 -2.48
C THR A 250 -13.37 -20.16 -3.47
N ARG A 251 -14.29 -20.91 -4.11
CA ARG A 251 -13.88 -21.88 -5.14
C ARG A 251 -13.08 -21.15 -6.23
N PRO A 252 -11.99 -21.75 -6.75
CA PRO A 252 -11.48 -21.34 -8.05
C PRO A 252 -12.57 -21.66 -9.08
N SER A 253 -13.07 -20.64 -9.78
CA SER A 253 -13.85 -20.86 -11.00
C SER A 253 -12.91 -21.55 -12.00
N GLN A 254 -13.35 -22.69 -12.51
CA GLN A 254 -12.71 -23.33 -13.64
C GLN A 254 -12.77 -22.35 -14.82
N SER A 255 -11.61 -21.92 -15.32
CA SER A 255 -11.51 -21.35 -16.66
C SER A 255 -11.98 -22.41 -17.66
N SER A 256 -13.02 -22.09 -18.43
CA SER A 256 -13.36 -22.83 -19.65
C SER A 256 -12.43 -22.43 -20.78
#